data_AF-W8F5M8-F1
#
_entry.id   AF-W8F5M8-F1
#
_cell.length_a   1.000
_cell.length_b   1.000
_cell.length_c   1.000
_cell.angle_alpha   90.00
_cell.angle_beta   90.00
_cell.angle_gamma   90.00
#
_symmetry.space_group_name_H-M   'P 1'
#
loop_
_entity.id
_entity.type
_entity.pdbx_description
1 polymer ?
#
loop_
_entity_poly.entity_id
_entity_poly.type
_entity_poly.pdbx_seq_one_letter_code
_entity_poly.pdbx_strand_id
1 'polypeptide(L)' 'MSRQHRTWIALYTLDAMHCDREAVLRENGVTEEDLTEFFESWFQLRNRPAVVALVG' A
#
# COMPACT_ATOMS: atom_id res chain seq x y z
N MET A 1 -2.57 -5.39 -13.80
CA MET A 1 -2.49 -5.07 -12.36
C MET A 1 -3.88 -4.74 -11.82
N SER A 2 -4.27 -5.25 -10.66
CA SER A 2 -5.55 -4.94 -10.00
C SER A 2 -5.51 -3.56 -9.32
N ARG A 3 -6.69 -2.95 -9.07
CA ARG A 3 -6.83 -1.67 -8.35
C ARG A 3 -6.12 -1.72 -6.99
N GLN A 4 -6.44 -2.74 -6.18
CA GLN A 4 -5.80 -3.01 -4.89
C GLN A 4 -4.27 -3.04 -4.96
N HIS A 5 -3.71 -3.72 -5.96
CA HIS A 5 -2.25 -3.84 -6.08
C HIS A 5 -1.60 -2.49 -6.41
N ARG A 6 -2.22 -1.67 -7.25
CA ARG A 6 -1.74 -0.30 -7.53
C ARG A 6 -1.85 0.59 -6.30
N THR A 7 -2.93 0.45 -5.53
CA THR A 7 -3.12 1.19 -4.27
C THR A 7 -2.05 0.82 -3.25
N TRP A 8 -1.69 -0.46 -3.13
CA TRP A 8 -0.63 -0.89 -2.23
C TRP A 8 0.75 -0.35 -2.62
N ILE A 9 1.04 -0.27 -3.92
CA ILE A 9 2.27 0.37 -4.42
C ILE A 9 2.26 1.86 -4.05
N ALA A 10 1.14 2.56 -4.30
CA ALA A 10 1.00 3.97 -3.95
C ALA A 10 1.21 4.21 -2.44
N LEU A 11 0.57 3.40 -1.57
CA LEU A 11 0.74 3.48 -0.12
C LEU A 11 2.18 3.22 0.32
N TYR A 12 2.87 2.27 -0.32
CA TYR A 12 4.28 2.01 -0.03
C TYR A 12 5.17 3.17 -0.44
N THR A 13 4.94 3.78 -1.62
CA THR A 13 5.69 4.94 -2.09
C THR A 13 5.47 6.16 -1.19
N LEU A 14 4.23 6.39 -0.74
CA LEU A 14 3.89 7.48 0.18
C LEU A 14 4.54 7.30 1.57
N ASP A 15 4.71 6.06 2.01
CA ASP A 15 5.32 5.76 3.30
C ASP A 15 6.85 5.77 3.26
N ALA A 16 7.44 5.25 2.17
CA ALA A 16 8.90 5.15 2.03
C ALA A 16 9.56 6.46 1.58
N MET A 17 8.83 7.35 0.92
CA MET A 17 9.35 8.62 0.41
C MET A 17 8.47 9.80 0.81
N HIS A 18 9.08 10.94 1.11
CA HIS A 18 8.39 12.23 1.24
C HIS A 18 8.04 12.79 -0.16
N CYS A 19 7.26 12.02 -0.93
CA CYS A 19 6.82 12.40 -2.27
C CYS A 19 5.52 13.20 -2.23
N ASP A 20 5.28 13.93 -3.32
CA ASP A 20 3.99 14.58 -3.56
C ASP A 20 2.88 13.52 -3.73
N ARG A 21 1.85 13.62 -2.89
CA ARG A 21 0.74 12.68 -2.83
C ARG A 21 -0.04 12.63 -4.14
N GLU A 22 -0.28 13.79 -4.75
CA GLU A 22 -1.04 13.87 -6.00
C GLU A 22 -0.30 13.20 -7.16
N ALA A 23 1.02 13.37 -7.22
CA ALA A 23 1.85 12.73 -8.22
C ALA A 23 1.77 11.20 -8.11
N VAL A 24 1.89 10.65 -6.89
CA VAL A 24 1.83 9.21 -6.64
C VAL A 24 0.46 8.63 -7.03
N LEU A 25 -0.64 9.32 -6.68
CA LEU A 25 -1.99 8.91 -7.05
C LEU A 25 -2.17 8.84 -8.57
N ARG A 26 -1.71 9.89 -9.27
CA ARG A 26 -1.81 9.99 -10.74
C ARG A 26 -0.96 8.94 -11.45
N GLU A 27 0.26 8.71 -11.00
CA GLU A 27 1.17 7.70 -11.56
C GLU A 27 0.63 6.28 -11.40
N ASN A 28 -0.02 5.99 -10.26
CA ASN A 28 -0.57 4.67 -9.97
C ASN A 28 -2.01 4.50 -10.47
N GLY A 29 -2.63 5.56 -11.00
CA GLY A 29 -4.02 5.53 -11.46
C GLY A 29 -4.98 5.08 -10.36
N VAL A 30 -4.80 5.64 -9.17
CA VAL A 30 -5.61 5.39 -7.98
C VAL A 30 -6.10 6.72 -7.39
N THR A 31 -7.20 6.67 -6.66
CA THR A 31 -7.79 7.83 -5.98
C THR A 31 -7.51 7.80 -4.47
N GLU A 32 -7.80 8.90 -3.78
CA GLU A 32 -7.75 8.93 -2.32
C GLU A 32 -8.76 7.98 -1.66
N GLU A 33 -9.91 7.77 -2.31
CA GLU A 33 -10.89 6.78 -1.88
C GLU A 33 -10.29 5.37 -1.94
N ASP A 34 -9.56 5.05 -3.01
CA ASP A 34 -8.85 3.77 -3.12
C ASP A 34 -7.85 3.62 -1.97
N LEU A 35 -7.04 4.65 -1.70
CA LEU A 35 -6.07 4.62 -0.61
C LEU A 35 -6.77 4.30 0.71
N THR A 36 -7.88 4.98 1.01
CA THR A 36 -8.65 4.79 2.24
C THR A 36 -9.27 3.38 2.31
N GLU A 37 -9.85 2.91 1.21
CA GLU A 37 -10.47 1.58 1.09
C GLU A 37 -9.47 0.45 1.37
N PHE A 38 -8.25 0.55 0.84
CA PHE A 38 -7.24 -0.51 0.97
C PHE A 38 -6.18 -0.24 2.03
N PHE A 39 -6.24 0.90 2.74
CA PHE A 39 -5.26 1.27 3.76
C PHE A 39 -5.14 0.22 4.84
N GLU A 40 -6.28 -0.20 5.40
CA GLU A 40 -6.30 -1.17 6.50
C GLU A 40 -5.73 -2.53 6.06
N SER A 41 -6.13 -3.01 4.88
CA SER A 41 -5.62 -4.26 4.31
C SER A 41 -4.11 -4.21 4.03
N TRP A 42 -3.62 -3.07 3.52
CA TRP A 42 -2.20 -2.83 3.31
C TRP A 42 -1.42 -2.78 4.63
N PHE A 43 -1.97 -2.07 5.63
CA PHE A 43 -1.34 -1.93 6.95
C PHE A 43 -1.25 -3.27 7.67
N GLN A 44 -2.28 -4.11 7.57
CA GLN A 44 -2.26 -5.48 8.08
C GLN A 44 -1.20 -6.33 7.36
N LEU A 45 -1.05 -6.20 6.03
CA LEU A 45 -0.02 -6.91 5.27
C LEU A 45 1.38 -6.48 5.71
N ARG A 46 1.62 -5.18 5.89
CA ARG A 46 2.90 -4.61 6.28
C ARG A 46 3.28 -4.97 7.73
N ASN A 47 2.32 -4.90 8.65
CA ASN A 47 2.52 -5.22 10.06
C ASN A 47 2.32 -6.68 10.38
N ARG A 48 2.01 -7.52 9.38
CA ARG A 48 1.99 -8.96 9.59
C ARG A 48 3.40 -9.30 10.07
N PRO A 49 3.57 -9.74 11.34
CA PRO A 49 4.85 -10.27 11.73
C PRO A 49 5.12 -11.36 10.70
N ALA A 50 6.30 -11.33 10.10
CA ALA A 50 6.85 -12.54 9.53
C ALA A 50 6.92 -13.50 10.71
N VAL A 51 5.82 -14.20 10.99
CA VAL A 51 5.85 -15.51 11.60
C VAL A 51 6.53 -16.33 10.53
N VAL A 52 7.85 -16.14 10.47
CA VAL A 52 8.80 -17.13 10.04
C VAL A 52 8.28 -18.37 10.71
N ALA A 53 7.88 -19.30 9.86
CA ALA A 53 7.65 -20.67 10.22
C ALA A 53 8.88 -21.16 11.00
N LEU A 54 8.86 -20.97 12.32
CA LEU A 54 9.58 -21.78 13.28
C LEU A 54 8.56 -22.79 13.80
N VAL A 55 8.08 -23.63 12.88
CA VAL A 55 7.41 -24.89 13.21
C VAL A 55 8.32 -25.98 12.68
N GLY A 56 8.91 -26.75 13.60
CA GLY A 56 9.55 -28.04 13.32
C GLY A 56 11.03 -28.06 13.69
#